data_AF-A0A5C8B3K5-F1
#
_entry.id   AF-A0A5C8B3K5-F1
#
_cell.length_a   1.000
_cell.length_b   1.000
_cell.length_c   1.000
_cell.angle_alpha   90.00
_cell.angle_beta   90.00
_cell.angle_gamma   90.00
#
_symmetry.space_group_name_H-M   'P 1'
#
loop_
_entity.id
_entity.type
_entity.pdbx_description
1 polymer ?
#
loop_
_entity_poly.entity_id
_entity_poly.type
_entity_poly.pdbx_seq_one_letter_code
_entity_poly.pdbx_strand_id
1 'polypeptide(L)'
;MKKYLLSAMLFIFGLQLSYADSASGDPSELLCSPQGIANLIPAFRGKDGKFEVPSSETDLPRFLQAYDSLRNVIAVMLTQAEMKANPTQVGKQKFTRFTLGKDWIASEVGFEAKGDVIPDYSKGGFGYYAGPSFLQNIQPVNGTSGTFYTIPNKGVYISPMPTILRCVNVLMETSSHDSGTFISPSYALGTKDGKAFMLVNGCQNTTTMATINGQKVMTPGASSYLGIQVSAQYFKKESSPK
;
A
#
# COMPACT_ATOMS: atom_id res chain seq x y z
N MET A 1 -40.50 4.13 66.89
CA MET A 1 -40.70 4.20 65.42
C MET A 1 -39.55 4.98 64.81
N LYS A 2 -38.51 4.30 64.29
CA LYS A 2 -37.39 4.91 63.58
C LYS A 2 -37.34 4.33 62.16
N LYS A 3 -37.48 5.20 61.17
CA LYS A 3 -37.39 4.88 59.73
C LYS A 3 -35.91 4.70 59.36
N TYR A 4 -35.57 3.59 58.71
CA TYR A 4 -34.28 3.42 58.04
C TYR A 4 -34.44 3.84 56.57
N LEU A 5 -33.68 4.84 56.15
CA LEU A 5 -33.48 5.18 54.73
C LEU A 5 -32.38 4.26 54.19
N LEU A 6 -32.72 3.38 53.23
CA LEU A 6 -31.73 2.70 52.40
C LEU A 6 -31.28 3.66 51.30
N SER A 7 -30.00 4.02 51.29
CA SER A 7 -29.35 4.66 50.14
C SER A 7 -28.60 3.58 49.37
N ALA A 8 -29.09 3.23 48.18
CA ALA A 8 -28.42 2.30 47.27
C ALA A 8 -27.32 3.04 46.50
N MET A 9 -26.06 2.79 46.84
CA MET A 9 -24.91 3.28 46.06
C MET A 9 -24.63 2.27 44.94
N LEU A 10 -24.89 2.70 43.69
CA LEU A 10 -24.62 1.96 42.48
C LEU A 10 -23.13 2.13 42.12
N PHE A 11 -22.30 1.10 42.36
CA PHE A 11 -20.91 1.08 41.90
C PHE A 11 -20.85 0.63 40.44
N ILE A 12 -20.74 1.59 39.52
CA ILE A 12 -20.33 1.32 38.13
C ILE A 12 -18.80 1.40 38.09
N PHE A 13 -18.12 0.26 38.27
CA PHE A 13 -16.70 0.14 37.94
C PHE A 13 -16.58 -0.01 36.43
N GLY A 14 -16.48 1.12 35.72
CA GLY A 14 -16.05 1.12 34.32
C GLY A 14 -14.58 0.75 34.26
N LEU A 15 -14.25 -0.42 33.71
CA LEU A 15 -12.90 -0.71 33.24
C LEU A 15 -12.60 0.22 32.04
N GLN A 16 -12.08 1.40 32.31
CA GLN A 16 -11.37 2.18 31.30
C GLN A 16 -10.02 1.50 31.08
N LEU A 17 -9.93 0.65 30.04
CA LEU A 17 -8.64 0.28 29.44
C LEU A 17 -8.04 1.55 28.84
N SER A 18 -7.29 2.28 29.67
CA SER A 18 -6.43 3.36 29.24
C SER A 18 -5.20 2.73 28.58
N TYR A 19 -5.26 2.50 27.28
CA TYR A 19 -4.03 2.42 26.50
C TYR A 19 -3.45 3.84 26.47
N ALA A 20 -2.57 4.13 27.41
CA ALA A 20 -1.70 5.29 27.35
C ALA A 20 -0.77 5.09 26.15
N ASP A 21 -1.15 5.68 25.02
CA ASP A 21 -0.33 5.76 23.82
C ASP A 21 0.87 6.67 24.13
N SER A 22 1.93 6.04 24.59
CA SER A 22 3.16 6.68 25.04
C SER A 22 4.09 6.86 23.84
N ALA A 23 3.65 7.64 22.86
CA ALA A 23 4.49 8.10 21.77
C ALA A 23 4.24 9.60 21.56
N SER A 24 5.11 10.44 22.13
CA SER A 24 5.08 11.91 22.03
C SER A 24 5.50 12.44 20.64
N GLY A 25 5.12 11.74 19.56
CA GLY A 25 5.44 12.08 18.18
C GLY A 25 4.20 12.25 17.31
N ASP A 26 4.35 12.95 16.18
CA ASP A 26 3.32 13.00 15.14
C ASP A 26 3.05 11.56 14.63
N PRO A 27 1.83 11.01 14.74
CA PRO A 27 1.51 9.66 14.29
C PRO A 27 1.84 9.39 12.82
N SER A 28 1.90 10.43 11.97
CA SER A 28 2.30 10.30 10.57
C SER A 28 3.76 9.87 10.39
N GLU A 29 4.60 10.07 11.40
CA GLU A 29 5.99 9.61 11.43
C GLU A 29 6.09 8.07 11.43
N LEU A 30 5.04 7.38 11.88
CA LEU A 30 4.97 5.92 11.82
C LEU A 30 4.90 5.42 10.36
N LEU A 31 4.39 6.21 9.41
CA LEU A 31 4.39 5.86 7.99
C LEU A 31 5.79 5.90 7.37
N CYS A 32 6.77 6.53 8.02
CA CYS A 32 8.12 6.74 7.50
C CYS A 32 9.05 5.54 7.64
N SER A 33 8.58 4.40 8.18
CA SER A 33 9.42 3.21 8.36
C SER A 33 8.60 1.92 8.34
N PRO A 34 9.18 0.78 7.93
CA PRO A 34 8.50 -0.51 7.98
C PRO A 34 7.99 -0.86 9.38
N GLN A 35 8.81 -0.68 10.42
CA GLN A 35 8.37 -0.99 11.79
C GLN A 35 7.29 -0.03 12.28
N GLY A 36 7.33 1.24 11.89
CA GLY A 36 6.25 2.19 12.21
C GLY A 36 4.92 1.75 11.60
N ILE A 37 4.92 1.26 10.36
CA ILE A 37 3.73 0.66 9.73
C ILE A 37 3.22 -0.53 10.53
N ALA A 38 4.12 -1.45 10.92
CA ALA A 38 3.72 -2.60 11.74
C ALA A 38 3.13 -2.18 13.09
N ASN A 39 3.66 -1.11 13.70
CA ASN A 39 3.11 -0.57 14.94
C ASN A 39 1.71 0.03 14.73
N LEU A 40 1.50 0.73 13.62
CA LEU A 40 0.24 1.39 13.30
C LEU A 40 -0.84 0.41 12.83
N ILE A 41 -0.45 -0.63 12.09
CA ILE A 41 -1.34 -1.58 11.44
C ILE A 41 -0.89 -3.00 11.81
N PRO A 42 -1.49 -3.61 12.83
CA PRO A 42 -1.08 -4.92 13.35
C PRO A 42 -1.04 -6.05 12.32
N ALA A 43 -1.79 -5.96 11.22
CA ALA A 43 -1.75 -6.96 10.15
C ALA A 43 -0.37 -7.09 9.48
N PHE A 44 0.49 -6.06 9.58
CA PHE A 44 1.90 -6.10 9.16
C PHE A 44 2.87 -6.61 10.23
N ARG A 45 2.40 -7.10 11.38
CA ARG A 45 3.28 -7.69 12.42
C ARG A 45 3.42 -9.19 12.18
N GLY A 46 4.63 -9.65 11.93
CA GLY A 46 4.98 -11.06 11.92
C GLY A 46 4.94 -11.67 13.33
N LYS A 47 5.21 -12.98 13.41
CA LYS A 47 5.22 -13.72 14.70
C LYS A 47 6.25 -13.19 15.71
N ASP A 48 7.32 -12.58 15.22
CA ASP A 48 8.36 -11.93 16.04
C ASP A 48 8.03 -10.47 16.41
N GLY A 49 6.82 -10.00 16.07
CA GLY A 49 6.36 -8.62 16.30
C GLY A 49 6.96 -7.59 15.34
N LYS A 50 7.83 -8.01 14.41
CA LYS A 50 8.47 -7.10 13.44
C LYS A 50 7.64 -6.95 12.19
N PHE A 51 7.97 -5.95 11.38
CA PHE A 51 7.36 -5.77 10.06
C PHE A 51 7.48 -7.03 9.19
N GLU A 52 6.35 -7.43 8.61
CA GLU A 52 6.18 -8.56 7.72
C GLU A 52 5.04 -8.25 6.74
N VAL A 53 5.25 -8.54 5.45
CA VAL A 53 4.18 -8.44 4.44
C VAL A 53 3.39 -9.75 4.46
N PRO A 54 2.08 -9.72 4.76
CA PRO A 54 1.26 -10.92 4.75
C PRO A 54 1.16 -11.54 3.35
N SER A 55 1.04 -12.86 3.33
CA SER A 55 0.91 -13.64 2.10
C SER A 55 -0.48 -13.57 1.51
N SER A 56 -0.60 -13.11 0.26
CA SER A 56 -1.85 -13.16 -0.49
C SER A 56 -2.25 -14.57 -0.91
N GLU A 57 -1.30 -15.53 -0.91
CA GLU A 57 -1.54 -16.92 -1.28
C GLU A 57 -2.01 -17.78 -0.10
N THR A 58 -1.43 -17.57 1.08
CA THR A 58 -1.65 -18.45 2.25
C THR A 58 -2.46 -17.79 3.37
N ASP A 59 -2.58 -16.46 3.39
CA ASP A 59 -3.34 -15.71 4.39
C ASP A 59 -4.01 -14.47 3.76
N LEU A 60 -4.85 -14.73 2.75
CA LEU A 60 -5.60 -13.70 2.03
C LEU A 60 -6.38 -12.74 2.96
N PRO A 61 -7.07 -13.19 4.03
CA PRO A 61 -7.75 -12.28 4.95
C PRO A 61 -6.82 -11.27 5.61
N ARG A 62 -5.65 -11.70 6.11
CA ARG A 62 -4.64 -10.80 6.68
C ARG A 62 -4.05 -9.87 5.63
N PHE A 63 -3.81 -10.36 4.41
CA PHE A 63 -3.37 -9.54 3.30
C PHE A 63 -4.35 -8.41 2.97
N LEU A 64 -5.64 -8.73 2.80
CA LEU A 64 -6.68 -7.73 2.50
C LEU A 64 -6.82 -6.74 3.66
N GLN A 65 -6.82 -7.23 4.91
CA GLN A 65 -6.84 -6.35 6.08
C GLN A 65 -5.66 -5.38 6.09
N ALA A 66 -4.44 -5.85 5.80
CA ALA A 66 -3.24 -5.02 5.75
C ALA A 66 -3.32 -3.98 4.62
N TYR A 67 -3.75 -4.40 3.42
CA TYR A 67 -3.93 -3.55 2.26
C TYR A 67 -4.93 -2.41 2.53
N ASP A 68 -6.15 -2.75 2.95
CA ASP A 68 -7.22 -1.77 3.18
C ASP A 68 -6.92 -0.86 4.37
N SER A 69 -6.40 -1.43 5.47
CA SER A 69 -6.03 -0.62 6.65
C SER A 69 -4.97 0.39 6.29
N LEU A 70 -3.96 0.02 5.49
CA LEU A 70 -2.90 0.96 5.11
C LEU A 70 -3.43 2.11 4.27
N ARG A 71 -4.25 1.82 3.26
CA ARG A 71 -4.86 2.86 2.43
C ARG A 71 -5.73 3.81 3.25
N ASN A 72 -6.54 3.26 4.15
CA ASN A 72 -7.42 4.06 5.02
C ASN A 72 -6.63 4.93 6.00
N VAL A 73 -5.59 4.38 6.62
CA VAL A 73 -4.71 5.12 7.53
C VAL A 73 -3.99 6.25 6.79
N ILE A 74 -3.43 5.99 5.61
CA ILE A 74 -2.81 7.03 4.77
C ILE A 74 -3.82 8.14 4.45
N ALA A 75 -5.03 7.78 4.02
CA ALA A 75 -6.07 8.75 3.67
C ALA A 75 -6.46 9.65 4.86
N VAL A 76 -6.65 9.06 6.04
CA VAL A 76 -6.96 9.81 7.27
C VAL A 76 -5.81 10.72 7.64
N MET A 77 -4.57 10.24 7.62
CA MET A 77 -3.40 11.04 7.98
C MET A 77 -3.15 12.19 6.99
N LEU A 78 -3.32 11.95 5.69
CA LEU A 78 -3.27 13.01 4.68
C LEU A 78 -4.34 14.07 4.94
N THR A 79 -5.58 13.66 5.14
CA THR A 79 -6.70 14.58 5.44
C THR A 79 -6.40 15.43 6.67
N GLN A 80 -5.94 14.80 7.75
CA GLN A 80 -5.58 15.52 8.98
C GLN A 80 -4.41 16.49 8.77
N ALA A 81 -3.41 16.12 7.96
CA ALA A 81 -2.29 17.00 7.64
C ALA A 81 -2.72 18.20 6.79
N GLU A 82 -3.57 17.96 5.79
CA GLU A 82 -4.13 19.00 4.91
C GLU A 82 -5.01 19.99 5.69
N MET A 83 -5.86 19.51 6.59
CA MET A 83 -6.69 20.37 7.45
C MET A 83 -5.88 21.27 8.38
N LYS A 84 -4.67 20.85 8.77
CA LYS A 84 -3.76 21.63 9.63
C LYS A 84 -2.85 22.57 8.81
N ALA A 85 -2.82 22.42 7.49
CA ALA A 85 -1.88 23.10 6.63
C ALA A 85 -2.22 24.58 6.44
N ASN A 86 -1.20 25.44 6.38
CA ASN A 86 -1.35 26.79 5.87
C ASN A 86 -1.07 26.81 4.36
N PRO A 87 -2.04 27.14 3.48
CA PRO A 87 -1.85 27.11 2.03
C PRO A 87 -0.70 28.01 1.53
N THR A 88 -0.46 29.15 2.20
CA THR A 88 0.62 30.07 1.83
C THR A 88 2.00 29.49 2.16
N GLN A 89 2.09 28.67 3.23
CA GLN A 89 3.33 27.96 3.56
C GLN A 89 3.52 26.75 2.64
N VAL A 90 2.45 26.02 2.34
CA VAL A 90 2.45 24.91 1.38
C VAL A 90 2.97 25.35 0.01
N GLY A 91 2.50 26.48 -0.52
CA GLY A 91 2.95 27.00 -1.81
C GLY A 91 4.43 27.41 -1.87
N LYS A 92 5.08 27.57 -0.71
CA LYS A 92 6.53 27.87 -0.59
C LYS A 92 7.37 26.63 -0.30
N GLN A 93 6.74 25.51 0.04
CA GLN A 93 7.43 24.30 0.43
C GLN A 93 8.03 23.59 -0.79
N LYS A 94 9.30 23.20 -0.68
CA LYS A 94 9.90 22.27 -1.63
C LYS A 94 9.41 20.85 -1.30
N PHE A 95 8.66 20.28 -2.23
CA PHE A 95 8.24 18.89 -2.13
C PHE A 95 9.25 17.96 -2.83
N THR A 96 9.65 16.91 -2.13
CA THR A 96 10.63 15.93 -2.62
C THR A 96 9.90 14.70 -3.13
N ARG A 97 10.14 14.34 -4.38
CA ARG A 97 9.70 13.08 -4.98
C ARG A 97 10.54 11.94 -4.45
N PHE A 98 9.92 10.77 -4.29
CA PHE A 98 10.67 9.61 -3.88
C PHE A 98 11.62 9.08 -4.94
N THR A 99 12.74 8.53 -4.45
CA THR A 99 13.60 7.66 -5.25
C THR A 99 13.13 6.23 -5.12
N LEU A 100 12.90 5.58 -6.26
CA LEU A 100 12.53 4.17 -6.35
C LEU A 100 13.81 3.35 -6.60
N GLY A 101 14.14 2.43 -5.69
CA GLY A 101 15.24 1.48 -5.87
C GLY A 101 14.92 0.43 -6.94
N LYS A 102 15.90 -0.35 -7.39
CA LYS A 102 15.70 -1.33 -8.47
C LYS A 102 15.08 -2.67 -8.02
N ASP A 103 15.17 -3.00 -6.73
CA ASP A 103 14.84 -4.34 -6.22
C ASP A 103 13.55 -4.31 -5.39
N TRP A 104 12.51 -4.96 -5.90
CA TRP A 104 11.16 -4.95 -5.32
C TRP A 104 10.53 -6.33 -5.32
N ILE A 105 9.89 -6.68 -4.20
CA ILE A 105 9.15 -7.92 -4.02
C ILE A 105 7.67 -7.59 -3.86
N ALA A 106 6.80 -8.41 -4.45
CA ALA A 106 5.35 -8.25 -4.40
C ALA A 106 4.67 -9.31 -3.53
N SER A 107 3.59 -8.87 -2.88
CA SER A 107 2.45 -9.67 -2.45
C SER A 107 1.23 -9.07 -3.15
N GLU A 108 0.58 -9.83 -4.03
CA GLU A 108 -0.49 -9.33 -4.89
C GLU A 108 -1.62 -10.35 -4.96
N VAL A 109 -2.85 -9.86 -5.09
CA VAL A 109 -4.00 -10.68 -5.48
C VAL A 109 -4.71 -10.02 -6.63
N GLY A 110 -5.16 -10.79 -7.60
CA GLY A 110 -5.89 -10.25 -8.74
C GLY A 110 -6.85 -11.23 -9.40
N PHE A 111 -7.66 -10.67 -10.28
CA PHE A 111 -8.67 -11.39 -11.05
C PHE A 111 -8.62 -10.92 -12.49
N GLU A 112 -8.87 -11.85 -13.40
CA GLU A 112 -9.09 -11.58 -14.81
C GLU A 112 -10.51 -12.04 -15.17
N ALA A 113 -11.32 -11.14 -15.69
CA ALA A 113 -12.63 -11.48 -16.22
C ALA A 113 -12.47 -12.08 -17.62
N LYS A 114 -13.06 -13.26 -17.83
CA LYS A 114 -13.25 -13.85 -19.15
C LYS A 114 -14.73 -13.70 -19.47
N GLY A 115 -15.08 -13.02 -20.56
CA GLY A 115 -16.39 -12.38 -20.76
C GLY A 115 -17.64 -13.25 -20.61
N ASP A 116 -17.53 -14.57 -20.70
CA ASP A 116 -18.59 -15.58 -20.55
C ASP A 116 -18.46 -16.42 -19.26
N VAL A 117 -17.38 -16.25 -18.51
CA VAL A 117 -17.09 -16.95 -17.25
C VAL A 117 -17.11 -15.93 -16.12
N ILE A 118 -18.16 -15.96 -15.32
CA ILE A 118 -18.13 -15.32 -13.99
C ILE A 118 -17.16 -16.14 -13.14
N PRO A 119 -16.03 -15.59 -12.69
CA PRO A 119 -15.12 -16.34 -11.82
C PRO A 119 -15.85 -16.83 -10.58
N ASP A 120 -15.66 -18.08 -10.20
CA ASP A 120 -16.14 -18.56 -8.91
C ASP A 120 -15.27 -17.94 -7.82
N TYR A 121 -15.78 -16.89 -7.20
CA TYR A 121 -15.07 -16.12 -6.17
C TYR A 121 -14.76 -16.92 -4.90
N SER A 122 -15.35 -18.12 -4.73
CA SER A 122 -14.99 -19.07 -3.67
C SER A 122 -13.80 -19.96 -4.04
N LYS A 123 -13.44 -20.04 -5.32
CA LYS A 123 -12.26 -20.75 -5.84
C LYS A 123 -11.02 -19.86 -5.96
N GLY A 124 -11.16 -18.58 -5.63
CA GLY A 124 -10.06 -17.64 -5.45
C GLY A 124 -9.65 -16.86 -6.69
N GLY A 125 -8.98 -15.72 -6.45
CA GLY A 125 -8.18 -15.00 -7.45
C GLY A 125 -6.78 -15.59 -7.54
N PHE A 126 -5.97 -15.07 -8.46
CA PHE A 126 -4.54 -15.36 -8.48
C PHE A 126 -3.88 -14.62 -7.33
N GLY A 127 -3.32 -15.34 -6.37
CA GLY A 127 -2.37 -14.83 -5.38
C GLY A 127 -0.95 -14.96 -5.92
N TYR A 128 -0.13 -13.95 -5.70
CA TYR A 128 1.30 -13.93 -5.99
C TYR A 128 2.06 -13.44 -4.79
N TYR A 129 2.84 -14.32 -4.16
CA TYR A 129 3.61 -13.98 -2.98
C TYR A 129 5.12 -14.20 -3.15
N ALA A 130 5.89 -13.24 -2.64
CA ALA A 130 7.34 -13.31 -2.52
C ALA A 130 8.09 -13.44 -3.87
N GLY A 131 7.49 -12.99 -4.96
CA GLY A 131 8.13 -12.94 -6.28
C GLY A 131 8.48 -11.51 -6.73
N PRO A 132 9.23 -11.34 -7.84
CA PRO A 132 9.57 -10.03 -8.37
C PRO A 132 8.34 -9.15 -8.60
N SER A 133 8.37 -7.94 -8.06
CA SER A 133 7.34 -6.93 -8.36
C SER A 133 7.40 -6.53 -9.83
N PHE A 134 6.29 -6.02 -10.36
CA PHE A 134 6.29 -5.35 -11.66
C PHE A 134 7.28 -4.16 -11.71
N LEU A 135 7.63 -3.59 -10.55
CA LEU A 135 8.69 -2.58 -10.38
C LEU A 135 10.13 -3.11 -10.49
N GLN A 136 10.33 -4.42 -10.65
CA GLN A 136 11.69 -4.97 -10.68
C GLN A 136 12.50 -4.34 -11.81
N ASN A 137 13.71 -3.89 -11.47
CA ASN A 137 14.62 -3.12 -12.33
C ASN A 137 14.11 -1.74 -12.76
N ILE A 138 13.20 -1.14 -12.00
CA ILE A 138 12.80 0.24 -12.20
C ILE A 138 13.99 1.18 -12.11
N GLN A 139 14.05 2.16 -13.02
CA GLN A 139 15.13 3.13 -13.12
C GLN A 139 14.58 4.52 -13.47
N PRO A 140 15.26 5.61 -13.04
CA PRO A 140 14.85 6.94 -13.41
C PRO A 140 14.98 7.15 -14.92
N VAL A 141 14.02 7.88 -15.51
CA VAL A 141 14.12 8.33 -16.90
C VAL A 141 15.09 9.52 -16.95
N ASN A 142 16.13 9.40 -17.77
CA ASN A 142 17.15 10.43 -17.95
C ASN A 142 16.52 11.78 -18.34
N GLY A 143 17.04 12.86 -17.79
CA GLY A 143 16.56 14.22 -18.06
C GLY A 143 15.27 14.63 -17.32
N THR A 144 14.61 13.72 -16.60
CA THR A 144 13.36 14.02 -15.87
C THR A 144 13.57 14.46 -14.42
N SER A 145 14.84 14.57 -13.98
CA SER A 145 15.20 14.94 -12.60
C SER A 145 14.52 14.05 -11.54
N GLY A 146 14.35 12.76 -11.83
CA GLY A 146 13.69 11.81 -10.93
C GLY A 146 12.17 11.97 -10.85
N THR A 147 11.55 12.65 -11.81
CA THR A 147 10.09 12.78 -11.90
C THR A 147 9.45 11.52 -12.46
N PHE A 148 10.07 10.92 -13.48
CA PHE A 148 9.57 9.71 -14.11
C PHE A 148 10.55 8.57 -13.94
N TYR A 149 10.00 7.39 -13.76
CA TYR A 149 10.70 6.12 -13.74
C TYR A 149 10.13 5.21 -14.82
N THR A 150 10.94 4.27 -15.28
CA THR A 150 10.53 3.26 -16.25
C THR A 150 11.12 1.91 -15.89
N ILE A 151 10.50 0.85 -16.38
CA ILE A 151 11.07 -0.49 -16.35
C ILE A 151 11.57 -0.82 -17.76
N PRO A 152 12.87 -1.11 -17.96
CA PRO A 152 13.44 -1.39 -19.27
C PRO A 152 12.66 -2.45 -20.04
N ASN A 153 12.34 -2.16 -21.31
CA ASN A 153 11.63 -3.07 -22.22
C ASN A 153 10.21 -3.48 -21.77
N LYS A 154 9.58 -2.70 -20.87
CA LYS A 154 8.21 -2.96 -20.41
C LYS A 154 7.20 -1.89 -20.82
N GLY A 155 7.63 -0.76 -21.38
CA GLY A 155 6.70 0.31 -21.78
C GLY A 155 5.89 0.89 -20.62
N VAL A 156 6.41 0.81 -19.40
CA VAL A 156 5.79 1.33 -18.17
C VAL A 156 6.44 2.63 -17.77
N TYR A 157 5.65 3.61 -17.34
CA TYR A 157 6.10 4.85 -16.74
C TYR A 157 5.42 5.09 -15.39
N ILE A 158 6.21 5.43 -14.38
CA ILE A 158 5.73 5.69 -13.02
C ILE A 158 6.23 7.06 -12.56
N SER A 159 5.35 7.82 -11.90
CA SER A 159 5.68 9.11 -11.31
C SER A 159 5.25 9.15 -9.83
N PRO A 160 6.21 9.22 -8.89
CA PRO A 160 5.91 9.50 -7.49
C PRO A 160 5.61 11.00 -7.34
N MET A 161 4.38 11.30 -6.92
CA MET A 161 3.86 12.64 -6.71
C MET A 161 3.85 12.94 -5.22
N PRO A 162 4.58 13.97 -4.77
CA PRO A 162 4.72 14.22 -3.34
C PRO A 162 3.43 14.76 -2.76
N THR A 163 3.15 14.38 -1.52
CA THR A 163 2.02 14.90 -0.74
C THR A 163 2.52 15.86 0.35
N ILE A 164 1.60 16.42 1.14
CA ILE A 164 1.96 17.21 2.32
C ILE A 164 2.72 16.38 3.37
N LEU A 165 2.44 15.08 3.45
CA LEU A 165 3.19 14.16 4.29
C LEU A 165 4.47 13.74 3.57
N ARG A 166 5.63 14.07 4.14
CA ARG A 166 6.95 13.80 3.53
C ARG A 166 7.20 12.32 3.27
N CYS A 167 6.54 11.44 4.01
CA CYS A 167 6.69 9.99 3.90
C CYS A 167 5.63 9.33 3.02
N VAL A 168 4.77 10.12 2.34
CA VAL A 168 3.75 9.62 1.42
C VAL A 168 3.87 10.32 0.07
N ASN A 169 3.94 9.54 -1.01
CA ASN A 169 3.74 10.01 -2.37
C ASN A 169 2.52 9.28 -2.96
N VAL A 170 1.69 9.99 -3.71
CA VAL A 170 0.71 9.35 -4.60
C VAL A 170 1.45 8.85 -5.82
N LEU A 171 1.04 7.71 -6.36
CA LEU A 171 1.63 7.14 -7.57
C LEU A 171 0.70 7.32 -8.75
N MET A 172 1.31 7.71 -9.86
CA MET A 172 0.70 7.61 -11.18
C MET A 172 1.53 6.63 -11.99
N GLU A 173 0.86 5.72 -12.68
CA GLU A 173 1.48 4.73 -13.56
C GLU A 173 0.68 4.64 -14.86
N THR A 174 1.40 4.39 -15.96
CA THR A 174 0.79 4.00 -17.23
C THR A 174 1.68 3.00 -17.94
N SER A 175 1.03 1.99 -18.55
CA SER A 175 1.69 0.93 -19.29
C SER A 175 1.15 0.82 -20.71
N SER A 176 2.06 0.77 -21.69
CA SER A 176 1.69 0.68 -23.11
C SER A 176 1.35 -0.72 -23.60
N HIS A 177 1.68 -1.78 -22.85
CA HIS A 177 1.57 -3.16 -23.36
C HIS A 177 0.30 -3.88 -22.92
N ASP A 178 -0.31 -3.46 -21.82
CA ASP A 178 -1.53 -4.03 -21.25
C ASP A 178 -2.58 -2.95 -20.95
N SER A 179 -2.30 -1.70 -21.35
CA SER A 179 -3.11 -0.55 -20.97
C SER A 179 -3.32 -0.49 -19.45
N GLY A 180 -2.30 -0.92 -18.70
CA GLY A 180 -2.26 -0.89 -17.25
C GLY A 180 -2.26 0.54 -16.73
N THR A 181 -3.04 0.75 -15.68
CA THR A 181 -3.02 1.98 -14.89
C THR A 181 -3.15 1.64 -13.42
N PHE A 182 -2.36 2.34 -12.61
CA PHE A 182 -2.69 2.48 -11.21
C PHE A 182 -4.00 3.24 -11.03
N ILE A 183 -4.91 2.66 -10.25
CA ILE A 183 -6.13 3.34 -9.84
C ILE A 183 -5.86 4.21 -8.62
N SER A 184 -6.40 5.43 -8.64
CA SER A 184 -6.20 6.39 -7.58
C SER A 184 -7.15 6.15 -6.40
N PRO A 185 -6.68 6.27 -5.14
CA PRO A 185 -5.28 6.51 -4.80
C PRO A 185 -4.48 5.21 -4.65
N SER A 186 -3.33 5.19 -5.31
CA SER A 186 -2.20 4.28 -5.10
C SER A 186 -1.06 5.08 -4.47
N TYR A 187 -0.36 4.51 -3.49
CA TYR A 187 0.61 5.24 -2.67
C TYR A 187 1.98 4.55 -2.65
N ALA A 188 3.03 5.36 -2.58
CA ALA A 188 4.34 4.97 -2.11
C ALA A 188 4.58 5.56 -0.72
N LEU A 189 5.21 4.75 0.14
CA LEU A 189 5.73 5.15 1.43
C LEU A 189 7.25 5.16 1.38
N GLY A 190 7.83 6.17 2.01
CA GLY A 190 9.26 6.41 1.97
C GLY A 190 9.83 6.76 3.33
N THR A 191 11.12 6.53 3.47
CA THR A 191 11.91 7.00 4.61
C THR A 191 12.05 8.52 4.56
N LYS A 192 12.48 9.12 5.68
CA LYS A 192 12.63 10.59 5.79
C LYS A 192 13.62 11.20 4.78
N ASP A 193 14.57 10.42 4.28
CA ASP A 193 15.51 10.81 3.23
C ASP A 193 14.94 10.66 1.81
N GLY A 194 13.66 10.28 1.67
CA GLY A 194 12.95 10.24 0.40
C GLY A 194 13.15 8.95 -0.41
N LYS A 195 13.62 7.87 0.22
CA LYS A 195 13.72 6.55 -0.44
C LYS A 195 12.43 5.79 -0.24
N ALA A 196 11.77 5.42 -1.34
CA ALA A 196 10.58 4.58 -1.28
C ALA A 196 10.96 3.18 -0.78
N PHE A 197 10.20 2.65 0.17
CA PHE A 197 10.40 1.31 0.71
C PHE A 197 9.18 0.40 0.56
N MET A 198 7.99 0.98 0.38
CA MET A 198 6.74 0.24 0.26
C MET A 198 5.77 0.96 -0.66
N LEU A 199 4.99 0.19 -1.41
CA LEU A 199 3.86 0.64 -2.19
C LEU A 199 2.63 -0.13 -1.77
N VAL A 200 1.50 0.57 -1.80
CA VAL A 200 0.16 -0.01 -1.72
C VAL A 200 -0.65 0.54 -2.89
N ASN A 201 -1.00 -0.33 -3.83
CA ASN A 201 -1.60 0.08 -5.09
C ASN A 201 -2.71 -0.86 -5.54
N GLY A 202 -3.64 -0.29 -6.32
CA GLY A 202 -4.52 -1.07 -7.16
C GLY A 202 -4.12 -0.86 -8.61
N CYS A 203 -4.15 -1.90 -9.42
CA CYS A 203 -3.89 -1.83 -10.85
C CYS A 203 -5.09 -2.38 -11.64
N GLN A 204 -5.39 -1.76 -12.78
CA GLN A 204 -6.35 -2.26 -13.74
C GLN A 204 -5.71 -2.35 -15.11
N ASN A 205 -5.89 -3.50 -15.77
CA ASN A 205 -5.53 -3.67 -17.17
C ASN A 205 -6.83 -3.83 -17.97
N THR A 206 -7.03 -2.94 -18.93
CA THR A 206 -8.21 -2.93 -19.82
C THR A 206 -7.94 -3.61 -21.16
N THR A 207 -6.71 -4.09 -21.36
CA THR A 207 -6.32 -4.82 -22.56
C THR A 207 -5.45 -6.02 -22.22
N THR A 208 -5.38 -6.95 -23.15
CA THR A 208 -4.47 -8.10 -23.11
C THR A 208 -3.80 -8.26 -24.47
N MET A 209 -2.61 -8.83 -24.49
CA MET A 209 -1.90 -9.10 -25.74
C MET A 209 -2.33 -10.46 -26.30
N ALA A 210 -2.93 -10.45 -27.48
CA ALA A 210 -3.30 -11.66 -28.21
C ALA A 210 -2.44 -11.82 -29.47
N THR A 211 -2.28 -13.06 -29.94
CA THR A 211 -1.70 -13.32 -31.26
C THR A 211 -2.83 -13.57 -32.26
N ILE A 212 -3.01 -12.66 -33.21
CA ILE A 212 -4.01 -12.77 -34.28
C ILE A 212 -3.26 -12.77 -35.62
N ASN A 213 -3.47 -13.80 -36.43
CA ASN A 213 -2.79 -13.97 -37.74
C ASN A 213 -1.25 -13.83 -37.67
N GLY A 214 -0.64 -14.35 -36.60
CA GLY A 214 0.82 -14.29 -36.40
C GLY A 214 1.34 -12.93 -35.92
N GLN A 215 0.48 -11.94 -35.71
CA GLN A 215 0.83 -10.63 -35.17
C GLN A 215 0.40 -10.50 -33.72
N LYS A 216 1.26 -9.90 -32.88
CA LYS A 216 0.89 -9.50 -31.53
C LYS A 216 0.07 -8.22 -31.60
N VAL A 217 -1.20 -8.32 -31.20
CA VAL A 217 -2.14 -7.20 -31.20
C VAL A 217 -2.76 -7.04 -29.82
N MET A 218 -3.04 -5.79 -29.46
CA MET A 218 -3.74 -5.46 -28.23
C MET A 218 -5.23 -5.69 -28.43
N THR A 219 -5.83 -6.50 -27.56
CA THR A 219 -7.27 -6.81 -27.56
C THR A 219 -7.91 -6.39 -26.24
N PRO A 220 -9.23 -6.14 -26.20
CA PRO A 220 -9.93 -5.85 -24.95
C PRO A 220 -9.65 -6.92 -23.88
N GLY A 221 -9.46 -6.48 -22.65
CA GLY A 221 -9.26 -7.31 -21.48
C GLY A 221 -9.88 -6.64 -20.26
N ALA A 222 -9.96 -7.36 -19.15
CA ALA A 222 -10.45 -6.81 -17.90
C ALA A 222 -9.80 -7.57 -16.74
N SER A 223 -8.76 -6.99 -16.17
CA SER A 223 -8.18 -7.49 -14.93
C SER A 223 -8.01 -6.41 -13.89
N SER A 224 -8.01 -6.81 -12.63
CA SER A 224 -7.82 -5.93 -11.48
C SER A 224 -6.95 -6.62 -10.45
N TYR A 225 -6.00 -5.86 -9.90
CA TYR A 225 -5.01 -6.34 -8.95
C TYR A 225 -4.96 -5.41 -7.75
N LEU A 226 -4.72 -5.99 -6.56
CA LEU A 226 -4.41 -5.27 -5.33
C LEU A 226 -3.02 -5.72 -4.90
N GLY A 227 -2.09 -4.77 -4.80
CA GLY A 227 -0.68 -5.04 -4.59
C GLY A 227 -0.11 -4.34 -3.37
N ILE A 228 0.65 -5.10 -2.58
CA ILE A 228 1.64 -4.58 -1.62
C ILE A 228 3.01 -4.92 -2.17
N GLN A 229 3.83 -3.91 -2.44
CA GLN A 229 5.18 -4.11 -2.95
C GLN A 229 6.16 -3.46 -2.01
N VAL A 230 7.27 -4.12 -1.71
CA VAL A 230 8.28 -3.58 -0.80
C VAL A 230 9.66 -3.73 -1.41
N SER A 231 10.55 -2.80 -1.06
CA SER A 231 11.96 -2.94 -1.41
C SER A 231 12.48 -4.25 -0.82
N ALA A 232 13.21 -5.02 -1.63
CA ALA A 232 13.58 -6.40 -1.29
C ALA A 232 14.27 -6.56 0.08
N GLN A 233 15.04 -5.56 0.50
CA GLN A 233 15.70 -5.53 1.82
C GLN A 233 14.74 -5.57 3.02
N TYR A 234 13.46 -5.20 2.82
CA TYR A 234 12.42 -5.20 3.86
C TYR A 234 11.44 -6.37 3.72
N PHE A 235 11.59 -7.21 2.69
CA PHE A 235 10.76 -8.39 2.53
C PHE A 235 11.36 -9.57 3.30
N LYS A 236 10.67 -10.02 4.34
CA LYS A 236 10.94 -11.32 4.97
C LYS A 236 9.96 -12.33 4.41
N LYS A 237 10.49 -13.41 3.84
CA LYS A 237 9.66 -14.58 3.50
C LYS A 237 9.25 -15.26 4.81
N GLU A 238 7.98 -15.62 4.96
CA GLU A 238 7.56 -16.50 6.04
C GLU A 238 8.48 -17.73 6.08
N SER A 239 9.04 -18.04 7.24
CA SER A 239 9.71 -19.32 7.43
C SER A 239 8.63 -20.40 7.28
N SER A 240 8.67 -21.15 6.17
CA SER A 240 7.79 -22.29 5.97
C SER A 240 7.87 -23.19 7.20
N PRO A 241 6.73 -23.68 7.73
CA PRO A 241 6.78 -24.76 8.70
C PRO A 241 7.55 -25.91 8.04
N LYS A 242 8.62 -26.37 8.68
CA LYS A 242 9.23 -27.66 8.34
C LYS A 242 8.30 -28.79 8.73
#